data_AF-A0A7V4TWB8-F1
#
_entry.id   AF-A0A7V4TWB8-F1
#
_cell.length_a   1.000
_cell.length_b   1.000
_cell.length_c   1.000
_cell.angle_alpha   90.00
_cell.angle_beta   90.00
_cell.angle_gamma   90.00
#
_symmetry.space_group_name_H-M   'P 1'
#
loop_
_entity.id
_entity.type
_entity.pdbx_description
1 polymer ?
#
loop_
_entity_poly.entity_id
_entity_poly.type
_entity_poly.pdbx_seq_one_letter_code
_entity_poly.pdbx_strand_id
1 'polypeptide(L)'
;DVSLRTRNVWERLIFYRDGLRIFALRPVSGWGGGGWEALYLSVRSFPYFTRSTHNFYLQVLVEGGLVGMTLLVLLLFFLFRMSSNAFRRNPTPWVGMLFGILVFGFLHGFVDVDFNLGAYQLGVWFLAGCLVQGLLKESKKEAILPSFFLGVAFLLFFILSFLPVPSERFKTLGDSFVQEKKWDEAVYFLERASRFEPWNPEIHYALSRALRQKFLLERKEALRQWAIEEGEKALRLALRNASILEHVGILYAERGDFDRALPLLKKAVESNPFELRHYLNLARVCHYTGRFFLEKGEREKAVFFLKEGIAVEELLRKAEGRSLVPLKWDTGEIEKLLEEMKTLKGK
;
A
#
# COMPACT_ATOMS: atom_id res chain seq x y z
N ASP A 1 25.47 19.85 -3.42
CA ASP A 1 25.95 19.13 -4.61
C ASP A 1 24.90 18.24 -5.24
N VAL A 2 24.30 18.70 -6.32
CA VAL A 2 23.41 17.88 -7.18
C VAL A 2 24.24 17.35 -8.34
N SER A 3 25.09 16.37 -8.05
CA SER A 3 25.77 15.61 -9.12
C SER A 3 24.91 14.39 -9.46
N LEU A 4 24.81 14.06 -10.75
CA LEU A 4 24.11 12.86 -11.26
C LEU A 4 24.66 11.53 -10.70
N ARG A 5 25.78 11.57 -9.96
CA ARG A 5 26.42 10.42 -9.31
C ARG A 5 26.12 10.31 -7.82
N THR A 6 25.34 11.24 -7.25
CA THR A 6 24.90 11.11 -5.86
C THR A 6 23.86 9.98 -5.76
N ARG A 7 23.99 9.13 -4.72
CA ARG A 7 23.11 7.97 -4.47
C ARG A 7 21.62 8.29 -4.64
N ASN A 8 21.21 9.49 -4.22
CA ASN A 8 19.83 9.96 -4.30
C ASN A 8 19.29 10.14 -5.73
N VAL A 9 20.12 10.50 -6.71
CA VAL A 9 19.67 10.64 -8.12
C VAL A 9 19.46 9.27 -8.76
N TRP A 10 20.40 8.35 -8.53
CA TRP A 10 20.28 6.98 -9.02
C TRP A 10 19.03 6.28 -8.46
N GLU A 11 18.77 6.40 -7.15
CA GLU A 11 17.57 5.82 -6.52
C GLU A 11 16.27 6.37 -7.13
N ARG A 12 16.21 7.69 -7.42
CA ARG A 12 15.05 8.30 -8.09
C ARG A 12 14.81 7.73 -9.50
N LEU A 13 15.85 7.52 -10.29
CA LEU A 13 15.72 6.90 -11.61
C LEU A 13 15.16 5.47 -11.52
N ILE A 14 15.52 4.73 -10.48
CA ILE A 14 14.95 3.41 -10.21
C ILE A 14 13.47 3.54 -9.83
N PHE A 15 13.10 4.49 -8.97
CA PHE A 15 11.68 4.72 -8.64
C PHE A 15 10.87 5.06 -9.89
N TYR A 16 11.43 5.84 -10.80
CA TYR A 16 10.76 6.19 -12.05
C TYR A 16 10.56 4.95 -12.94
N ARG A 17 11.61 4.13 -13.08
CA ARG A 17 11.54 2.86 -13.81
C ARG A 17 10.48 1.93 -13.23
N ASP A 18 10.46 1.77 -11.91
CA ASP A 18 9.52 0.88 -11.23
C ASP A 18 8.10 1.45 -11.27
N GLY A 19 7.93 2.78 -11.24
CA GLY A 19 6.64 3.43 -11.45
C GLY A 19 6.09 3.21 -12.86
N LEU A 20 6.95 3.30 -13.88
CA LEU A 20 6.56 3.00 -15.26
C LEU A 20 6.17 1.53 -15.45
N ARG A 21 6.82 0.60 -14.74
CA ARG A 21 6.40 -0.82 -14.72
C ARG A 21 5.01 -0.99 -14.11
N ILE A 22 4.70 -0.32 -13.00
CA ILE A 22 3.36 -0.36 -12.40
C ILE A 22 2.33 0.23 -13.36
N PHE A 23 2.62 1.37 -13.96
CA PHE A 23 1.77 2.01 -14.95
C PHE A 23 1.48 1.08 -16.14
N ALA A 24 2.49 0.41 -16.67
CA ALA A 24 2.36 -0.49 -17.81
C ALA A 24 1.40 -1.67 -17.56
N LEU A 25 1.20 -2.07 -16.30
CA LEU A 25 0.23 -3.11 -15.95
C LEU A 25 -1.23 -2.66 -16.07
N ARG A 26 -1.52 -1.36 -15.93
CA ARG A 26 -2.88 -0.81 -16.01
C ARG A 26 -2.89 0.64 -16.55
N PRO A 27 -2.54 0.86 -17.83
CA PRO A 27 -2.21 2.18 -18.35
C PRO A 27 -3.41 3.12 -18.46
N VAL A 28 -4.62 2.60 -18.68
CA VAL A 28 -5.81 3.44 -18.95
C VAL A 28 -6.30 4.11 -17.68
N SER A 29 -6.70 3.32 -16.67
CA SER A 29 -7.32 3.83 -15.44
C SER A 29 -6.36 4.04 -14.29
N GLY A 30 -5.13 3.52 -14.39
CA GLY A 30 -4.23 3.41 -13.24
C GLY A 30 -4.77 2.47 -12.15
N TRP A 31 -4.15 2.55 -10.97
CA TRP A 31 -4.40 1.67 -9.84
C TRP A 31 -5.27 2.26 -8.73
N GLY A 32 -5.72 3.50 -8.88
CA GLY A 32 -6.39 4.28 -7.84
C GLY A 32 -5.41 4.97 -6.89
N GLY A 33 -5.94 5.84 -6.03
CA GLY A 33 -5.15 6.56 -5.02
C GLY A 33 -4.44 5.58 -4.07
N GLY A 34 -3.15 5.82 -3.81
CA GLY A 34 -2.30 4.89 -3.05
C GLY A 34 -1.80 3.68 -3.85
N GLY A 35 -2.04 3.65 -5.18
CA GLY A 35 -1.61 2.56 -6.04
C GLY A 35 -0.09 2.32 -6.01
N TRP A 36 0.72 3.38 -5.88
CA TRP A 36 2.17 3.24 -5.68
C TRP A 36 2.49 2.48 -4.40
N GLU A 37 1.98 2.96 -3.26
CA GLU A 37 2.27 2.39 -1.94
C GLU A 37 1.85 0.92 -1.85
N ALA A 38 0.73 0.56 -2.48
CA ALA A 38 0.23 -0.81 -2.52
C ALA A 38 1.06 -1.77 -3.40
N LEU A 39 1.80 -1.26 -4.40
CA LEU A 39 2.40 -2.10 -5.47
C LEU A 39 3.91 -2.03 -5.56
N TYR A 40 4.56 -0.96 -5.09
CA TYR A 40 5.99 -0.77 -5.35
C TYR A 40 6.84 -1.90 -4.79
N LEU A 41 6.46 -2.51 -3.67
CA LEU A 41 7.16 -3.68 -3.11
C LEU A 41 7.16 -4.89 -4.06
N SER A 42 6.15 -5.02 -4.93
CA SER A 42 6.05 -6.12 -5.90
C SER A 42 6.91 -5.90 -7.14
N VAL A 43 7.21 -4.64 -7.48
CA VAL A 43 7.97 -4.25 -8.70
C VAL A 43 9.37 -3.67 -8.42
N ARG A 44 9.70 -3.38 -7.15
CA ARG A 44 10.97 -2.78 -6.76
C ARG A 44 12.17 -3.57 -7.26
N SER A 45 13.19 -2.83 -7.65
CA SER A 45 14.39 -3.38 -8.27
C SER A 45 15.53 -3.67 -7.29
N PHE A 46 15.42 -3.16 -6.07
CA PHE A 46 16.25 -3.53 -4.93
C PHE A 46 15.45 -3.23 -3.64
N PRO A 47 15.92 -3.65 -2.45
CA PRO A 47 15.22 -3.38 -1.20
C PRO A 47 15.29 -1.89 -0.82
N TYR A 48 14.30 -1.11 -1.26
CA TYR A 48 14.06 0.26 -0.82
C TYR A 48 12.65 0.43 -0.27
N PHE A 49 12.44 1.53 0.46
CA PHE A 49 11.16 1.94 1.01
C PHE A 49 10.91 3.40 0.64
N THR A 50 9.77 3.69 0.00
CA THR A 50 9.33 5.06 -0.27
C THR A 50 7.81 5.10 -0.41
N ARG A 51 7.21 6.19 0.08
CA ARG A 51 5.75 6.42 0.01
C ARG A 51 5.31 7.08 -1.29
N SER A 52 6.24 7.54 -2.12
CA SER A 52 5.88 8.17 -3.41
C SER A 52 6.90 7.84 -4.49
N THR A 53 6.52 8.09 -5.74
CA THR A 53 7.40 7.97 -6.90
C THR A 53 8.50 9.03 -6.96
N HIS A 54 8.49 10.06 -6.08
CA HIS A 54 9.35 11.26 -6.19
C HIS A 54 9.18 12.02 -7.52
N ASN A 55 7.98 11.92 -8.13
CA ASN A 55 7.57 12.67 -9.30
C ASN A 55 6.03 12.71 -9.34
N PHE A 56 5.44 13.88 -9.17
CA PHE A 56 3.98 14.06 -9.10
C PHE A 56 3.27 13.52 -10.34
N TYR A 57 3.82 13.75 -11.52
CA TYR A 57 3.23 13.31 -12.79
C TYR A 57 3.24 11.80 -12.94
N LEU A 58 4.32 11.15 -12.52
CA LEU A 58 4.40 9.70 -12.49
C LEU A 58 3.45 9.11 -11.43
N GLN A 59 3.29 9.77 -10.29
CA GLN A 59 2.27 9.40 -9.30
C GLN A 59 0.88 9.41 -9.94
N VAL A 60 0.53 10.50 -10.65
CA VAL A 60 -0.75 10.62 -11.36
C VAL A 60 -0.92 9.55 -12.44
N LEU A 61 0.16 9.17 -13.15
CA LEU A 61 0.10 8.05 -14.11
C LEU A 61 -0.13 6.70 -13.43
N VAL A 62 0.58 6.42 -12.33
CA VAL A 62 0.44 5.16 -11.60
C VAL A 62 -0.98 5.02 -11.03
N GLU A 63 -1.51 6.10 -10.47
CA GLU A 63 -2.78 6.08 -9.75
C GLU A 63 -3.99 6.31 -10.66
N GLY A 64 -3.92 7.28 -11.58
CA GLY A 64 -5.02 7.66 -12.47
C GLY A 64 -4.87 7.21 -13.92
N GLY A 65 -3.72 6.66 -14.30
CA GLY A 65 -3.45 6.25 -15.69
C GLY A 65 -3.45 7.43 -16.67
N LEU A 66 -3.66 7.10 -17.94
CA LEU A 66 -3.81 8.09 -19.01
C LEU A 66 -5.06 8.95 -18.80
N VAL A 67 -6.12 8.43 -18.18
CA VAL A 67 -7.32 9.21 -17.85
C VAL A 67 -6.97 10.33 -16.87
N GLY A 68 -6.36 9.99 -15.74
CA GLY A 68 -5.93 10.97 -14.73
C GLY A 68 -4.93 11.98 -15.27
N MET A 69 -3.95 11.52 -16.06
CA MET A 69 -2.98 12.41 -16.71
C MET A 69 -3.65 13.36 -17.71
N THR A 70 -4.59 12.88 -18.52
CA THR A 70 -5.32 13.72 -19.48
C THR A 70 -6.14 14.79 -18.77
N LEU A 71 -6.86 14.41 -17.70
CA LEU A 71 -7.62 15.36 -16.88
C LEU A 71 -6.71 16.41 -16.24
N LEU A 72 -5.54 16.01 -15.73
CA LEU A 72 -4.54 16.94 -15.19
C LEU A 72 -4.03 17.90 -16.28
N VAL A 73 -3.64 17.40 -17.46
CA VAL A 73 -3.15 18.23 -18.56
C VAL A 73 -4.21 19.23 -19.02
N LEU A 74 -5.47 18.80 -19.15
CA LEU A 74 -6.58 19.69 -19.49
C LEU A 74 -6.78 20.77 -18.42
N LEU A 75 -6.79 20.38 -17.14
CA LEU A 75 -6.92 21.31 -16.02
C LEU A 75 -5.80 22.36 -16.04
N LEU A 76 -4.54 21.92 -16.18
CA LEU A 76 -3.39 22.82 -16.26
C LEU A 76 -3.43 23.71 -17.49
N PHE A 77 -3.85 23.18 -18.65
CA PHE A 77 -4.01 23.96 -19.87
C PHE A 77 -5.04 25.07 -19.71
N PHE A 78 -6.22 24.77 -19.16
CA PHE A 78 -7.26 25.78 -18.95
C PHE A 78 -6.87 26.80 -17.88
N LEU A 79 -6.25 26.36 -16.79
CA LEU A 79 -5.67 27.27 -15.77
C LEU A 79 -4.66 28.21 -16.40
N PHE A 80 -3.66 27.68 -17.10
CA PHE A 80 -2.61 28.47 -17.75
C PHE A 80 -3.18 29.43 -18.79
N ARG A 81 -4.10 28.97 -19.65
CA ARG A 81 -4.76 29.81 -20.66
C ARG A 81 -5.53 30.95 -20.00
N MET A 82 -6.28 30.68 -18.95
CA MET A 82 -7.06 31.69 -18.24
C MET A 82 -6.15 32.70 -17.53
N SER A 83 -5.12 32.24 -16.83
CA SER A 83 -4.13 33.09 -16.18
C SER A 83 -3.32 33.92 -17.17
N SER A 84 -2.97 33.38 -18.33
CA SER A 84 -2.27 34.12 -19.39
C SER A 84 -3.16 35.20 -20.00
N ASN A 85 -4.43 34.88 -20.29
CA ASN A 85 -5.41 35.86 -20.77
C ASN A 85 -5.64 36.97 -19.74
N ALA A 86 -5.69 36.62 -18.45
CA ALA A 86 -5.81 37.54 -17.35
C ALA A 86 -4.63 38.48 -17.24
N PHE A 87 -3.41 37.94 -17.27
CA PHE A 87 -2.17 38.71 -17.26
C PHE A 87 -2.14 39.73 -18.40
N ARG A 88 -2.57 39.34 -19.61
CA ARG A 88 -2.65 40.25 -20.77
C ARG A 88 -3.72 41.34 -20.64
N ARG A 89 -4.81 41.08 -19.89
CA ARG A 89 -5.92 42.02 -19.72
C ARG A 89 -5.70 43.00 -18.58
N ASN A 90 -5.21 42.51 -17.44
CA ASN A 90 -5.01 43.27 -16.21
C ASN A 90 -3.65 42.88 -15.59
N PRO A 91 -2.54 43.44 -16.09
CA PRO A 91 -1.18 43.10 -15.64
C PRO A 91 -0.86 43.76 -14.29
N THR A 92 -1.54 43.33 -13.23
CA THR A 92 -1.20 43.76 -11.86
C THR A 92 -0.09 42.85 -11.30
N PRO A 93 0.77 43.37 -10.40
CA PRO A 93 1.82 42.57 -9.77
C PRO A 93 1.30 41.31 -9.08
N TRP A 94 0.11 41.36 -8.49
CA TRP A 94 -0.52 40.22 -7.80
C TRP A 94 -0.91 39.08 -8.74
N VAL A 95 -1.45 39.40 -9.93
CA VAL A 95 -1.78 38.38 -10.95
C VAL A 95 -0.51 37.72 -11.47
N GLY A 96 0.54 38.51 -11.72
CA GLY A 96 1.86 37.99 -12.12
C GLY A 96 2.48 37.09 -11.06
N MET A 97 2.42 37.49 -9.78
CA MET A 97 2.97 36.71 -8.67
C MET A 97 2.24 35.38 -8.47
N LEU A 98 0.90 35.39 -8.42
CA LEU A 98 0.09 34.16 -8.29
C LEU A 98 0.32 33.22 -9.47
N PHE A 99 0.39 33.74 -10.70
CA PHE A 99 0.70 32.95 -11.88
C PHE A 99 2.10 32.31 -11.79
N GLY A 100 3.11 33.07 -11.37
CA GLY A 100 4.47 32.58 -11.17
C GLY A 100 4.53 31.45 -10.13
N ILE A 101 3.84 31.61 -9.00
CA ILE A 101 3.76 30.58 -7.95
C ILE A 101 3.11 29.29 -8.47
N LEU A 102 2.04 29.39 -9.26
CA LEU A 102 1.40 28.21 -9.84
C LEU A 102 2.32 27.49 -10.83
N VAL A 103 2.95 28.22 -11.75
CA VAL A 103 3.90 27.64 -12.71
C VAL A 103 5.05 26.97 -11.97
N PHE A 104 5.63 27.67 -11.00
CA PHE A 104 6.72 27.14 -10.18
C PHE A 104 6.29 25.89 -9.39
N GLY A 105 5.12 25.90 -8.76
CA GLY A 105 4.61 24.77 -7.99
C GLY A 105 4.45 23.51 -8.84
N PHE A 106 3.84 23.61 -10.02
CA PHE A 106 3.71 22.46 -10.92
C PHE A 106 5.04 22.03 -11.53
N LEU A 107 5.95 22.96 -11.87
CA LEU A 107 7.31 22.62 -12.32
C LEU A 107 8.10 21.88 -11.22
N HIS A 108 7.96 22.28 -9.96
CA HIS A 108 8.55 21.56 -8.83
C HIS A 108 8.04 20.12 -8.72
N GLY A 109 6.78 19.86 -9.10
CA GLY A 109 6.18 18.53 -9.14
C GLY A 109 6.97 17.49 -9.97
N PHE A 110 7.87 17.90 -10.87
CA PHE A 110 8.75 16.97 -11.59
C PHE A 110 9.85 16.35 -10.72
N VAL A 111 10.32 17.07 -9.71
CA VAL A 111 11.58 16.76 -8.99
C VAL A 111 11.37 16.61 -7.49
N ASP A 112 10.30 17.21 -6.95
CA ASP A 112 10.13 17.44 -5.53
C ASP A 112 9.13 16.48 -4.86
N VAL A 113 9.50 16.02 -3.67
CA VAL A 113 8.65 15.19 -2.78
C VAL A 113 7.62 16.07 -2.08
N ASP A 114 7.96 17.32 -1.83
CA ASP A 114 7.14 18.24 -1.03
C ASP A 114 5.83 18.56 -1.74
N PHE A 115 5.77 18.45 -3.06
CA PHE A 115 4.52 18.56 -3.82
C PHE A 115 3.53 17.42 -3.52
N ASN A 116 3.96 16.29 -2.95
CA ASN A 116 3.06 15.23 -2.47
C ASN A 116 2.61 15.44 -1.01
N LEU A 117 3.14 16.42 -0.30
CA LEU A 117 2.64 16.79 1.02
C LEU A 117 1.30 17.52 0.85
N GLY A 118 0.24 16.97 1.44
CA GLY A 118 -1.12 17.50 1.29
C GLY A 118 -1.24 18.99 1.64
N ALA A 119 -0.49 19.47 2.63
CA ALA A 119 -0.48 20.90 2.99
C ALA A 119 0.04 21.80 1.85
N TYR A 120 1.08 21.38 1.14
CA TYR A 120 1.62 22.13 0.00
C TYR A 120 0.64 22.14 -1.17
N GLN A 121 0.05 20.99 -1.48
CA GLN A 121 -0.98 20.87 -2.52
C GLN A 121 -2.18 21.75 -2.21
N LEU A 122 -2.68 21.73 -0.98
CA LEU A 122 -3.80 22.58 -0.55
C LEU A 122 -3.47 24.07 -0.73
N GLY A 123 -2.24 24.50 -0.40
CA GLY A 123 -1.79 25.86 -0.63
C GLY A 123 -1.78 26.24 -2.12
N VAL A 124 -1.20 25.39 -2.98
CA VAL A 124 -1.16 25.62 -4.44
C VAL A 124 -2.58 25.68 -5.03
N TRP A 125 -3.46 24.75 -4.66
CA TRP A 125 -4.84 24.73 -5.13
C TRP A 125 -5.67 25.89 -4.60
N PHE A 126 -5.46 26.33 -3.37
CA PHE A 126 -6.10 27.51 -2.81
C PHE A 126 -5.71 28.77 -3.57
N LEU A 127 -4.40 28.97 -3.82
CA LEU A 127 -3.90 30.09 -4.60
C LEU A 127 -4.38 30.04 -6.05
N ALA A 128 -4.49 28.84 -6.64
CA ALA A 128 -5.12 28.65 -7.95
C ALA A 128 -6.57 29.13 -7.93
N GLY A 129 -7.34 28.75 -6.92
CA GLY A 129 -8.71 29.19 -6.71
C GLY A 129 -8.85 30.71 -6.57
N CYS A 130 -8.01 31.35 -5.75
CA CYS A 130 -7.98 32.81 -5.61
C CYS A 130 -7.66 33.50 -6.93
N LEU A 131 -6.69 32.96 -7.69
CA LEU A 131 -6.38 33.47 -9.01
C LEU A 131 -7.58 33.32 -9.94
N VAL A 132 -8.22 32.15 -10.01
CA VAL A 132 -9.42 31.95 -10.85
C VAL A 132 -10.54 32.93 -10.45
N GLN A 133 -10.85 33.04 -9.16
CA GLN A 133 -11.91 33.90 -8.66
C GLN A 133 -11.69 35.37 -9.04
N GLY A 134 -10.47 35.87 -8.89
CA GLY A 134 -10.12 37.25 -9.28
C GLY A 134 -10.25 37.52 -10.78
N LEU A 135 -10.44 36.49 -11.60
CA LEU A 135 -10.52 36.57 -13.06
C LEU A 135 -11.91 36.29 -13.63
N LEU A 136 -12.80 35.72 -12.82
CA LEU A 136 -14.18 35.47 -13.22
C LEU A 136 -14.96 36.79 -13.18
N LYS A 137 -15.66 37.11 -14.27
CA LYS A 137 -16.69 38.16 -14.26
C LYS A 137 -17.86 37.69 -13.39
N GLU A 138 -18.49 38.61 -12.68
CA GLU A 138 -19.71 38.30 -11.93
C GLU A 138 -20.73 37.59 -12.83
N SER A 139 -21.16 36.41 -12.40
CA SER A 139 -22.24 35.68 -13.04
C SER A 139 -23.56 36.13 -12.44
N LYS A 140 -24.50 36.56 -13.27
CA LYS A 140 -25.90 36.80 -12.86
C LYS A 140 -26.73 35.52 -12.72
N LYS A 141 -26.18 34.36 -13.08
CA LYS A 141 -26.87 33.07 -12.95
C LYS A 141 -26.77 32.58 -11.51
N GLU A 142 -27.91 32.23 -10.93
CA GLU A 142 -27.99 31.59 -9.62
C GLU A 142 -27.33 30.20 -9.65
N ALA A 143 -26.70 29.82 -8.55
CA ALA A 143 -26.07 28.51 -8.41
C ALA A 143 -27.15 27.41 -8.30
N ILE A 144 -26.95 26.30 -9.03
CA ILE A 144 -27.85 25.14 -9.01
C ILE A 144 -27.82 24.45 -7.63
N LEU A 145 -26.66 24.47 -6.96
CA LEU A 145 -26.51 24.00 -5.58
C LEU A 145 -26.40 25.21 -4.64
N PRO A 146 -27.31 25.37 -3.66
CA PRO A 146 -27.20 26.43 -2.67
C PRO A 146 -25.90 26.29 -1.87
N SER A 147 -25.16 27.40 -1.69
CA SER A 147 -23.89 27.44 -0.97
C SER A 147 -23.97 26.87 0.46
N PHE A 148 -25.15 26.93 1.08
CA PHE A 148 -25.43 26.31 2.37
C PHE A 148 -25.16 24.80 2.37
N PHE A 149 -25.63 24.06 1.37
CA PHE A 149 -25.43 22.61 1.29
C PHE A 149 -23.95 22.25 1.09
N LEU A 150 -23.21 23.06 0.31
CA LEU A 150 -21.76 22.91 0.17
C LEU A 150 -21.04 23.17 1.50
N GLY A 151 -21.49 24.19 2.25
CA GLY A 151 -20.97 24.48 3.59
C GLY A 151 -21.23 23.34 4.58
N VAL A 152 -22.44 22.78 4.59
CA VAL A 152 -22.79 21.61 5.43
C VAL A 152 -21.97 20.39 5.02
N ALA A 153 -21.83 20.10 3.73
CA ALA A 153 -21.02 18.98 3.24
C ALA A 153 -19.54 19.14 3.64
N PHE A 154 -18.99 20.35 3.52
CA PHE A 154 -17.62 20.63 3.96
C PHE A 154 -17.47 20.49 5.48
N LEU A 155 -18.44 20.94 6.27
CA LEU A 155 -18.42 20.79 7.73
C LEU A 155 -18.49 19.31 8.14
N LEU A 156 -19.34 18.52 7.48
CA LEU A 156 -19.42 17.08 7.69
C LEU A 156 -18.11 16.39 7.33
N PHE A 157 -17.53 16.72 6.16
CA PHE A 157 -16.21 16.22 5.77
C PHE A 157 -15.14 16.58 6.80
N PHE A 158 -15.13 17.83 7.28
CA PHE A 158 -14.20 18.30 8.30
C PHE A 158 -14.37 17.50 9.59
N ILE A 159 -15.60 17.33 10.10
CA ILE A 159 -15.85 16.52 11.31
C ILE A 159 -15.41 15.07 11.12
N LEU A 160 -15.76 14.44 10.00
CA LEU A 160 -15.38 13.05 9.69
C LEU A 160 -13.86 12.89 9.55
N SER A 161 -13.14 13.93 9.10
CA SER A 161 -11.67 13.92 9.01
C SER A 161 -10.97 13.84 10.37
N PHE A 162 -11.68 14.06 11.48
CA PHE A 162 -11.15 13.86 12.84
C PHE A 162 -11.38 12.45 13.40
N LEU A 163 -12.18 11.59 12.76
CA LEU A 163 -12.38 10.19 13.22
C LEU A 163 -11.07 9.37 13.32
N PRO A 164 -10.07 9.57 12.44
CA PRO A 164 -8.78 8.89 12.58
C PRO A 164 -7.99 9.26 13.85
N VAL A 165 -8.25 10.41 14.47
CA VAL A 165 -7.51 10.85 15.67
C VAL A 165 -7.75 9.93 16.88
N PRO A 166 -9.00 9.68 17.34
CA PRO A 166 -9.25 8.70 18.40
C PRO A 166 -8.91 7.28 17.95
N SER A 167 -9.12 6.94 16.67
CA SER A 167 -8.76 5.64 16.10
C SER A 167 -7.26 5.33 16.29
N GLU A 168 -6.37 6.23 15.85
CA GLU A 168 -4.93 6.04 15.95
C GLU A 168 -4.46 5.98 17.41
N ARG A 169 -5.10 6.73 18.32
CA ARG A 169 -4.85 6.63 19.76
C ARG A 169 -5.19 5.24 20.29
N PHE A 170 -6.38 4.72 19.99
CA PHE A 170 -6.79 3.39 20.41
C PHE A 170 -5.91 2.30 19.80
N LYS A 171 -5.57 2.42 18.52
CA LYS A 171 -4.64 1.51 17.84
C LYS A 171 -3.27 1.50 18.51
N THR A 172 -2.69 2.68 18.79
CA THR A 172 -1.39 2.80 19.46
C THR A 172 -1.40 2.15 20.85
N LEU A 173 -2.46 2.34 21.63
CA LEU A 173 -2.64 1.65 22.91
C LEU A 173 -2.71 0.14 22.71
N GLY A 174 -3.51 -0.33 21.75
CA GLY A 174 -3.60 -1.74 21.38
C GLY A 174 -2.25 -2.35 21.02
N ASP A 175 -1.46 -1.66 20.18
CA ASP A 175 -0.11 -2.07 19.79
C ASP A 175 0.87 -2.11 20.98
N SER A 176 0.75 -1.17 21.93
CA SER A 176 1.51 -1.21 23.18
C SER A 176 1.20 -2.46 24.00
N PHE A 177 -0.09 -2.80 24.16
CA PHE A 177 -0.50 -4.02 24.86
C PHE A 177 -0.07 -5.30 24.13
N VAL A 178 -0.01 -5.28 22.79
CA VAL A 178 0.59 -6.37 21.99
C VAL A 178 2.06 -6.56 22.34
N GLN A 179 2.84 -5.49 22.49
CA GLN A 179 4.25 -5.56 22.89
C GLN A 179 4.42 -6.13 24.30
N GLU A 180 3.52 -5.77 25.21
CA GLU A 180 3.45 -6.31 26.58
C GLU A 180 2.87 -7.73 26.65
N LYS A 181 2.41 -8.30 25.52
CA LYS A 181 1.70 -9.60 25.44
C LYS A 181 0.41 -9.67 26.27
N LYS A 182 -0.19 -8.51 26.53
CA LYS A 182 -1.49 -8.34 27.22
C LYS A 182 -2.61 -8.38 26.20
N TRP A 183 -3.00 -9.59 25.82
CA TRP A 183 -3.83 -9.81 24.63
C TRP A 183 -5.29 -9.38 24.80
N ASP A 184 -5.84 -9.43 26.00
CA ASP A 184 -7.20 -8.96 26.30
C ASP A 184 -7.34 -7.47 26.07
N GLU A 185 -6.43 -6.69 26.65
CA GLU A 185 -6.37 -5.24 26.51
C GLU A 185 -6.06 -4.84 25.07
N ALA A 186 -5.14 -5.56 24.41
CA ALA A 186 -4.84 -5.34 22.99
C ALA A 186 -6.10 -5.47 22.13
N VAL A 187 -6.85 -6.57 22.27
CA VAL A 187 -8.11 -6.80 21.54
C VAL A 187 -9.14 -5.71 21.85
N TYR A 188 -9.32 -5.35 23.12
CA TYR A 188 -10.25 -4.30 23.52
C TYR A 188 -9.98 -2.95 22.82
N PHE A 189 -8.72 -2.50 22.82
CA PHE A 189 -8.37 -1.22 22.22
C PHE A 189 -8.39 -1.26 20.69
N LEU A 190 -7.93 -2.36 20.08
CA LEU A 190 -7.97 -2.52 18.62
C LEU A 190 -9.41 -2.62 18.09
N GLU A 191 -10.32 -3.27 18.81
CA GLU A 191 -11.74 -3.30 18.46
C GLU A 191 -12.34 -1.89 18.50
N ARG A 192 -12.01 -1.08 19.52
CA ARG A 192 -12.45 0.32 19.57
C ARG A 192 -11.90 1.12 18.40
N ALA A 193 -10.63 0.94 18.04
CA ALA A 193 -10.05 1.58 16.86
C ALA A 193 -10.83 1.23 15.59
N SER A 194 -11.19 -0.05 15.39
CA SER A 194 -11.95 -0.47 14.19
C SER A 194 -13.36 0.12 14.09
N ARG A 195 -13.95 0.58 15.21
CA ARG A 195 -15.25 1.27 15.19
C ARG A 195 -15.14 2.70 14.66
N PHE A 196 -13.99 3.35 14.83
CA PHE A 196 -13.73 4.70 14.30
C PHE A 196 -13.25 4.67 12.84
N GLU A 197 -12.45 3.67 12.47
CA GLU A 197 -12.00 3.47 11.07
C GLU A 197 -12.24 2.04 10.56
N PRO A 198 -13.49 1.68 10.22
CA PRO A 198 -13.83 0.36 9.65
C PRO A 198 -13.19 0.07 8.28
N TRP A 199 -12.58 1.06 7.64
CA TRP A 199 -11.93 0.97 6.33
C TRP A 199 -10.41 0.91 6.43
N ASN A 200 -9.83 0.91 7.64
CA ASN A 200 -8.38 0.87 7.81
C ASN A 200 -7.88 -0.59 7.91
N PRO A 201 -7.18 -1.11 6.88
CA PRO A 201 -6.71 -2.51 6.85
C PRO A 201 -5.74 -2.84 7.99
N GLU A 202 -4.92 -1.88 8.43
CA GLU A 202 -3.90 -2.11 9.46
C GLU A 202 -4.52 -2.41 10.82
N ILE A 203 -5.67 -1.79 11.14
CA ILE A 203 -6.38 -2.05 12.40
C ILE A 203 -6.95 -3.47 12.41
N HIS A 204 -7.62 -3.87 11.33
CA HIS A 204 -8.16 -5.23 11.19
C HIS A 204 -7.04 -6.29 11.19
N TYR A 205 -5.90 -5.98 10.57
CA TYR A 205 -4.71 -6.83 10.59
C TYR A 205 -4.11 -6.98 12.00
N ALA A 206 -3.94 -5.87 12.73
CA ALA A 206 -3.45 -5.88 14.11
C ALA A 206 -4.40 -6.65 15.04
N LEU A 207 -5.71 -6.42 14.92
CA LEU A 207 -6.75 -7.12 15.69
C LEU A 207 -6.71 -8.63 15.41
N SER A 208 -6.64 -9.02 14.13
CA SER A 208 -6.52 -10.42 13.71
C SER A 208 -5.27 -11.09 14.30
N ARG A 209 -4.13 -10.39 14.33
CA ARG A 209 -2.89 -10.90 14.95
C ARG A 209 -3.03 -11.09 16.46
N ALA A 210 -3.61 -10.13 17.18
CA ALA A 210 -3.85 -10.23 18.61
C ALA A 210 -4.79 -11.41 18.94
N LEU A 211 -5.88 -11.56 18.17
CA LEU A 211 -6.82 -12.67 18.31
C LEU A 211 -6.17 -14.03 18.04
N ARG A 212 -5.31 -14.13 17.01
CA ARG A 212 -4.53 -15.35 16.75
C ARG A 212 -3.66 -15.72 17.95
N GLN A 213 -2.98 -14.75 18.58
CA GLN A 213 -2.17 -15.02 19.77
C GLN A 213 -3.02 -15.48 20.95
N LYS A 214 -4.19 -14.86 21.19
CA LYS A 214 -5.15 -15.36 22.20
C LYS A 214 -5.58 -16.79 21.91
N PHE A 215 -5.90 -17.09 20.65
CA PHE A 215 -6.26 -18.45 20.25
C PHE A 215 -5.13 -19.45 20.54
N LEU A 216 -3.86 -19.10 20.30
CA LEU A 216 -2.73 -19.97 20.60
C LEU A 216 -2.58 -20.30 22.09
N LEU A 217 -3.04 -19.40 22.98
CA LEU A 217 -3.02 -19.58 24.44
C LEU A 217 -4.26 -20.30 24.97
N GLU A 218 -5.45 -19.86 24.55
CA GLU A 218 -6.73 -20.31 25.12
C GLU A 218 -7.34 -21.48 24.35
N ARG A 219 -6.92 -21.72 23.11
CA ARG A 219 -7.43 -22.77 22.21
C ARG A 219 -8.95 -22.73 21.96
N LYS A 220 -9.59 -21.57 22.16
CA LYS A 220 -11.02 -21.36 21.86
C LYS A 220 -11.23 -21.11 20.37
N GLU A 221 -12.01 -21.95 19.72
CA GLU A 221 -12.24 -21.86 18.26
C GLU A 221 -12.93 -20.54 17.84
N ALA A 222 -13.77 -19.97 18.72
CA ALA A 222 -14.36 -18.64 18.49
C ALA A 222 -13.31 -17.55 18.25
N LEU A 223 -12.16 -17.61 18.95
CA LEU A 223 -11.05 -16.66 18.77
C LEU A 223 -10.36 -16.88 17.42
N ARG A 224 -10.19 -18.15 17.00
CA ARG A 224 -9.61 -18.48 15.69
C ARG A 224 -10.50 -17.98 14.56
N GLN A 225 -11.81 -18.22 14.66
CA GLN A 225 -12.79 -17.78 13.67
C GLN A 225 -12.83 -16.25 13.59
N TRP A 226 -12.84 -15.55 14.72
CA TRP A 226 -12.78 -14.09 14.75
C TRP A 226 -11.47 -13.55 14.14
N ALA A 227 -10.32 -14.18 14.43
CA ALA A 227 -9.05 -13.81 13.81
C ALA A 227 -9.12 -13.92 12.27
N ILE A 228 -9.71 -15.01 11.74
CA ILE A 228 -9.88 -15.20 10.29
C ILE A 228 -10.77 -14.10 9.71
N GLU A 229 -11.91 -13.79 10.34
CA GLU A 229 -12.84 -12.76 9.85
C GLU A 229 -12.19 -11.37 9.78
N GLU A 230 -11.45 -10.98 10.82
CA GLU A 230 -10.72 -9.71 10.84
C GLU A 230 -9.57 -9.71 9.81
N GLY A 231 -8.87 -10.84 9.67
CA GLY A 231 -7.84 -10.99 8.64
C GLY A 231 -8.40 -10.87 7.22
N GLU A 232 -9.57 -11.46 6.95
CA GLU A 232 -10.27 -11.33 5.67
C GLU A 232 -10.79 -9.92 5.43
N LYS A 233 -11.25 -9.19 6.46
CA LYS A 233 -11.58 -7.76 6.35
C LYS A 233 -10.36 -6.96 5.93
N ALA A 234 -9.23 -7.16 6.61
CA ALA A 234 -7.96 -6.52 6.26
C ALA A 234 -7.55 -6.84 4.81
N LEU A 235 -7.70 -8.10 4.39
CA LEU A 235 -7.37 -8.52 3.03
C LEU A 235 -8.28 -7.88 1.97
N ARG A 236 -9.60 -7.76 2.23
CA ARG A 236 -10.52 -7.08 1.32
C ARG A 236 -10.18 -5.60 1.12
N LEU A 237 -9.72 -4.94 2.19
CA LEU A 237 -9.32 -3.53 2.18
C LEU A 237 -7.94 -3.32 1.54
N ALA A 238 -7.02 -4.29 1.67
CA ALA A 238 -5.65 -4.21 1.15
C ALA A 238 -5.23 -5.51 0.43
N LEU A 239 -5.85 -5.77 -0.72
CA LEU A 239 -5.74 -7.03 -1.50
C LEU A 239 -4.31 -7.47 -1.87
N ARG A 240 -3.34 -6.56 -1.81
CA ARG A 240 -1.95 -6.80 -2.25
C ARG A 240 -0.92 -6.60 -1.14
N ASN A 241 -1.33 -6.26 0.08
CA ASN A 241 -0.41 -6.11 1.20
C ASN A 241 0.17 -7.49 1.57
N ALA A 242 1.48 -7.65 1.39
CA ALA A 242 2.16 -8.93 1.55
C ALA A 242 2.06 -9.49 2.98
N SER A 243 2.10 -8.63 4.00
CA SER A 243 1.97 -9.04 5.40
C SER A 243 0.56 -9.54 5.73
N ILE A 244 -0.47 -8.92 5.16
CA ILE A 244 -1.87 -9.36 5.33
C ILE A 244 -2.12 -10.67 4.58
N LEU A 245 -1.63 -10.78 3.34
CA LEU A 245 -1.68 -12.01 2.54
C LEU A 245 -1.02 -13.18 3.28
N GLU A 246 0.19 -12.97 3.80
CA GLU A 246 0.91 -13.96 4.60
C GLU A 246 0.10 -14.39 5.82
N HIS A 247 -0.39 -13.42 6.60
CA HIS A 247 -1.07 -13.70 7.86
C HIS A 247 -2.40 -14.45 7.66
N VAL A 248 -3.21 -14.06 6.67
CA VAL A 248 -4.44 -14.82 6.34
C VAL A 248 -4.09 -16.21 5.81
N GLY A 249 -3.03 -16.33 5.00
CA GLY A 249 -2.52 -17.62 4.54
C GLY A 249 -2.13 -18.54 5.71
N ILE A 250 -1.42 -18.01 6.71
CA ILE A 250 -1.06 -18.74 7.94
C ILE A 250 -2.30 -19.14 8.72
N LEU A 251 -3.28 -18.24 8.90
CA LEU A 251 -4.52 -18.55 9.62
C LEU A 251 -5.29 -19.72 8.97
N TYR A 252 -5.38 -19.75 7.64
CA TYR A 252 -5.98 -20.87 6.93
C TYR A 252 -5.17 -22.15 7.08
N ALA A 253 -3.84 -22.08 6.97
CA ALA A 253 -2.97 -23.24 7.17
C ALA A 253 -3.11 -23.84 8.58
N GLU A 254 -3.18 -22.99 9.61
CA GLU A 254 -3.39 -23.42 10.99
C GLU A 254 -4.75 -24.08 11.22
N ARG A 255 -5.77 -23.67 10.46
CA ARG A 255 -7.11 -24.30 10.45
C ARG A 255 -7.13 -25.60 9.63
N GLY A 256 -6.08 -25.89 8.86
CA GLY A 256 -5.99 -27.04 7.96
C GLY A 256 -6.59 -26.79 6.57
N ASP A 257 -6.95 -25.54 6.26
CA ASP A 257 -7.46 -25.15 4.94
C ASP A 257 -6.29 -24.78 4.01
N PHE A 258 -5.58 -25.81 3.58
CA PHE A 258 -4.36 -25.64 2.77
C PHE A 258 -4.64 -25.12 1.36
N ASP A 259 -5.83 -25.41 0.82
CA ASP A 259 -6.27 -24.96 -0.50
C ASP A 259 -6.39 -23.43 -0.57
N ARG A 260 -6.87 -22.79 0.51
CA ARG A 260 -6.87 -21.33 0.62
C ARG A 260 -5.52 -20.75 1.07
N ALA A 261 -4.77 -21.47 1.89
CA ALA A 261 -3.51 -20.98 2.44
C ALA A 261 -2.42 -20.79 1.37
N LEU A 262 -2.16 -21.83 0.57
CA LEU A 262 -1.06 -21.86 -0.40
C LEU A 262 -1.08 -20.68 -1.40
N PRO A 263 -2.21 -20.37 -2.09
CA PRO A 263 -2.23 -19.27 -3.05
C PRO A 263 -2.03 -17.90 -2.38
N LEU A 264 -2.44 -17.71 -1.13
CA LEU A 264 -2.20 -16.45 -0.41
C LEU A 264 -0.73 -16.28 -0.03
N LEU A 265 -0.07 -17.35 0.43
CA LEU A 265 1.36 -17.32 0.76
C LEU A 265 2.23 -17.10 -0.48
N LYS A 266 1.88 -17.72 -1.62
CA LYS A 266 2.54 -17.43 -2.90
C LYS A 266 2.37 -15.97 -3.32
N LYS A 267 1.14 -15.42 -3.19
CA LYS A 267 0.89 -13.99 -3.45
C LYS A 267 1.66 -13.07 -2.50
N ALA A 268 1.87 -13.46 -1.24
CA ALA A 268 2.69 -12.68 -0.31
C ALA A 268 4.14 -12.55 -0.80
N VAL A 269 4.73 -13.65 -1.28
CA VAL A 269 6.06 -13.68 -1.91
C VAL A 269 6.09 -12.78 -3.17
N GLU A 270 5.08 -12.88 -4.03
CA GLU A 270 4.99 -12.04 -5.24
C GLU A 270 4.82 -10.55 -4.93
N SER A 271 4.03 -10.22 -3.90
CA SER A 271 3.75 -8.85 -3.47
C SER A 271 4.95 -8.18 -2.82
N ASN A 272 5.87 -8.95 -2.22
CA ASN A 272 7.08 -8.41 -1.62
C ASN A 272 8.26 -9.41 -1.73
N PRO A 273 8.89 -9.51 -2.91
CA PRO A 273 9.90 -10.53 -3.20
C PRO A 273 11.23 -10.38 -2.44
N PHE A 274 11.47 -9.24 -1.78
CA PHE A 274 12.70 -9.02 -1.01
C PHE A 274 12.50 -9.14 0.50
N GLU A 275 11.44 -9.81 0.92
CA GLU A 275 11.16 -10.10 2.32
C GLU A 275 11.29 -11.61 2.57
N LEU A 276 12.43 -12.01 3.13
CA LEU A 276 12.77 -13.43 3.36
C LEU A 276 11.69 -14.16 4.17
N ARG A 277 11.06 -13.47 5.13
CA ARG A 277 10.00 -14.04 5.97
C ARG A 277 8.87 -14.68 5.18
N HIS A 278 8.49 -14.11 4.04
CA HIS A 278 7.41 -14.65 3.21
C HIS A 278 7.80 -16.02 2.60
N TYR A 279 9.05 -16.16 2.16
CA TYR A 279 9.60 -17.43 1.65
C TYR A 279 9.67 -18.49 2.73
N LEU A 280 10.17 -18.11 3.91
CA LEU A 280 10.26 -19.01 5.06
C LEU A 280 8.89 -19.52 5.48
N ASN A 281 7.88 -18.66 5.55
CA ASN A 281 6.53 -19.07 5.93
C ASN A 281 5.86 -19.93 4.85
N LEU A 282 6.07 -19.64 3.56
CA LEU A 282 5.64 -20.52 2.47
C LEU A 282 6.29 -21.92 2.59
N ALA A 283 7.61 -21.99 2.80
CA ALA A 283 8.33 -23.25 2.98
C ALA A 283 7.85 -24.03 4.21
N ARG A 284 7.68 -23.37 5.36
CA ARG A 284 7.19 -23.98 6.60
C ARG A 284 5.79 -24.56 6.44
N VAL A 285 4.87 -23.82 5.81
CA VAL A 285 3.50 -24.31 5.56
C VAL A 285 3.54 -25.50 4.61
N CYS A 286 4.28 -25.42 3.50
CA CYS A 286 4.40 -26.54 2.57
C CYS A 286 5.00 -27.80 3.22
N HIS A 287 6.04 -27.64 4.05
CA HIS A 287 6.66 -28.73 4.80
C HIS A 287 5.67 -29.36 5.79
N TYR A 288 4.99 -28.54 6.60
CA TYR A 288 3.99 -29.01 7.56
C TYR A 288 2.83 -29.75 6.87
N THR A 289 2.27 -29.16 5.82
CA THR A 289 1.17 -29.75 5.05
C THR A 289 1.59 -31.05 4.35
N GLY A 290 2.81 -31.09 3.81
CA GLY A 290 3.38 -32.30 3.21
C GLY A 290 3.44 -33.44 4.22
N ARG A 291 3.98 -33.18 5.42
CA ARG A 291 4.03 -34.16 6.52
C ARG A 291 2.64 -34.61 6.96
N PHE A 292 1.71 -33.67 7.13
CA PHE A 292 0.33 -33.97 7.51
C PHE A 292 -0.34 -34.95 6.55
N PHE A 293 -0.18 -34.75 5.23
CA PHE A 293 -0.75 -35.67 4.24
C PHE A 293 -0.02 -37.01 4.16
N LEU A 294 1.31 -37.06 4.40
CA LEU A 294 2.03 -38.33 4.53
C LEU A 294 1.49 -39.16 5.69
N GLU A 295 1.27 -38.54 6.86
CA GLU A 295 0.72 -39.21 8.04
C GLU A 295 -0.69 -39.74 7.81
N LYS A 296 -1.48 -39.08 6.95
CA LYS A 296 -2.80 -39.55 6.51
C LYS A 296 -2.78 -40.59 5.38
N GLY A 297 -1.61 -40.92 4.83
CA GLY A 297 -1.50 -41.81 3.68
C GLY A 297 -1.88 -41.18 2.34
N GLU A 298 -2.16 -39.87 2.29
CA GLU A 298 -2.52 -39.13 1.08
C GLU A 298 -1.25 -38.69 0.31
N ARG A 299 -0.52 -39.67 -0.23
CA ARG A 299 0.82 -39.47 -0.81
C ARG A 299 0.85 -38.45 -1.95
N GLU A 300 -0.15 -38.43 -2.82
CA GLU A 300 -0.19 -37.49 -3.95
C GLU A 300 -0.24 -36.03 -3.50
N LYS A 301 -1.10 -35.72 -2.52
CA LYS A 301 -1.20 -34.38 -1.93
C LYS A 301 0.08 -34.01 -1.19
N ALA A 302 0.63 -34.94 -0.42
CA ALA A 302 1.90 -34.72 0.25
C ALA A 302 3.01 -34.33 -0.74
N VAL A 303 3.18 -35.12 -1.82
CA VAL A 303 4.19 -34.84 -2.85
C VAL A 303 3.93 -33.51 -3.55
N PHE A 304 2.67 -33.13 -3.77
CA PHE A 304 2.33 -31.82 -4.31
C PHE A 304 2.84 -30.68 -3.41
N PHE A 305 2.47 -30.66 -2.11
CA PHE A 305 2.90 -29.60 -1.20
C PHE A 305 4.41 -29.59 -0.97
N LEU A 306 5.06 -30.76 -0.90
CA LEU A 306 6.52 -30.84 -0.79
C LEU A 306 7.21 -30.28 -2.04
N LYS A 307 6.68 -30.54 -3.25
CA LYS A 307 7.19 -29.93 -4.49
C LYS A 307 7.04 -28.41 -4.48
N GLU A 308 5.91 -27.91 -3.99
CA GLU A 308 5.65 -26.47 -3.86
C GLU A 308 6.61 -25.80 -2.87
N GLY A 309 6.90 -26.45 -1.75
CA GLY A 309 7.89 -25.99 -0.79
C GLY A 309 9.32 -26.00 -1.34
N ILE A 310 9.69 -27.04 -2.09
CA ILE A 310 11.01 -27.13 -2.76
C ILE A 310 11.16 -26.01 -3.82
N ALA A 311 10.08 -25.64 -4.52
CA ALA A 311 10.08 -24.56 -5.49
C ALA A 311 10.42 -23.17 -4.89
N VAL A 312 10.41 -23.02 -3.56
CA VAL A 312 10.88 -21.79 -2.88
C VAL A 312 12.34 -21.48 -3.21
N GLU A 313 13.18 -22.49 -3.43
CA GLU A 313 14.57 -22.34 -3.86
C GLU A 313 14.69 -21.50 -5.15
N GLU A 314 13.86 -21.81 -6.15
CA GLU A 314 13.83 -21.09 -7.41
C GLU A 314 13.28 -19.66 -7.24
N LEU A 315 12.29 -19.48 -6.35
CA LEU A 315 11.73 -18.17 -6.06
C LEU A 315 12.76 -17.25 -5.39
N LEU A 316 13.60 -17.78 -4.50
CA LEU A 316 14.71 -17.05 -3.88
C LEU A 316 15.73 -16.62 -4.93
N ARG A 317 16.19 -17.56 -5.77
CA ARG A 317 17.13 -17.29 -6.86
C ARG A 317 16.60 -16.21 -7.82
N LYS A 318 15.30 -16.26 -8.15
CA LYS A 318 14.64 -15.25 -8.99
C LYS A 318 14.62 -13.87 -8.33
N ALA A 319 14.43 -13.80 -7.01
CA ALA A 319 14.51 -12.54 -6.27
C ALA A 319 15.93 -11.98 -6.25
N GLU A 320 16.93 -12.83 -5.99
CA GLU A 320 18.35 -12.42 -6.03
C GLU A 320 18.76 -11.90 -7.40
N GLY A 321 18.46 -12.65 -8.47
CA GLY A 321 18.78 -12.25 -9.85
C GLY A 321 18.05 -10.99 -10.32
N ARG A 322 16.92 -10.65 -9.68
CA ARG A 322 16.17 -9.42 -9.93
C ARG A 322 16.77 -8.21 -9.23
N SER A 323 17.42 -8.40 -8.08
CA SER A 323 17.93 -7.31 -7.25
C SER A 323 19.16 -6.66 -7.90
N LEU A 324 19.15 -5.33 -8.00
CA LEU A 324 20.31 -4.57 -8.49
C LEU A 324 21.48 -4.52 -7.48
N VAL A 325 21.22 -4.94 -6.23
CA VAL A 325 22.21 -5.01 -5.16
C VAL A 325 22.17 -6.39 -4.50
N PRO A 326 23.28 -6.92 -3.98
CA PRO A 326 23.27 -8.17 -3.23
C PRO A 326 22.28 -8.11 -2.06
N LEU A 327 21.43 -9.15 -1.94
CA LEU A 327 20.53 -9.30 -0.81
C LEU A 327 21.32 -9.85 0.39
N LYS A 328 21.21 -9.18 1.55
CA LYS A 328 21.85 -9.61 2.80
C LYS A 328 20.85 -10.34 3.68
N TRP A 329 20.43 -11.52 3.27
CA TRP A 329 19.47 -12.34 3.99
C TRP A 329 20.08 -13.70 4.39
N ASP A 330 19.65 -14.27 5.51
CA ASP A 330 20.14 -15.55 6.02
C ASP A 330 19.19 -16.68 5.58
N THR A 331 19.61 -17.46 4.58
CA THR A 331 18.78 -18.53 3.98
C THR A 331 18.90 -19.87 4.70
N GLY A 332 19.73 -19.99 5.75
CA GLY A 332 20.07 -21.28 6.35
C GLY A 332 18.87 -22.07 6.88
N GLU A 333 17.87 -21.39 7.47
CA GLU A 333 16.65 -22.07 7.93
C GLU A 333 15.82 -22.62 6.75
N ILE A 334 15.74 -21.85 5.65
CA ILE A 334 15.00 -22.28 4.46
C ILE A 334 15.70 -23.47 3.83
N GLU A 335 17.03 -23.41 3.66
CA GLU A 335 17.84 -24.50 3.11
C GLU A 335 17.63 -25.81 3.87
N LYS A 336 17.63 -25.75 5.21
CA LYS A 336 17.32 -26.91 6.05
C LYS A 336 15.94 -27.49 5.76
N LEU A 337 14.90 -26.65 5.66
CA LEU A 337 13.54 -27.10 5.32
C LEU A 337 13.48 -27.71 3.92
N LEU A 338 14.20 -27.16 2.95
CA LEU A 338 14.26 -27.70 1.58
C LEU A 338 14.84 -29.11 1.56
N GLU A 339 15.94 -29.36 2.29
CA GLU A 339 16.56 -30.68 2.39
C GLU A 339 15.66 -31.71 3.10
N GLU A 340 14.97 -31.28 4.18
CA GLU A 340 13.96 -32.11 4.84
C GLU A 340 12.82 -32.48 3.88
N MET A 341 12.32 -31.52 3.10
CA MET A 341 11.27 -31.76 2.11
C MET A 341 11.72 -32.67 0.96
N LYS A 342 12.95 -32.52 0.45
CA LYS A 342 13.55 -33.41 -0.56
C LYS A 342 13.60 -34.85 -0.06
N THR A 343 14.00 -35.04 1.21
CA THR A 343 14.06 -36.35 1.85
C THR A 343 12.66 -36.97 2.03
N LEU A 344 11.69 -36.18 2.53
CA LEU A 344 10.31 -36.64 2.74
C LEU A 344 9.62 -37.02 1.43
N LYS A 345 9.87 -36.28 0.35
CA LYS A 345 9.29 -36.54 -0.98
C LYS A 345 9.75 -37.88 -1.58
N GLY A 346 10.96 -38.33 -1.23
CA GLY A 346 11.51 -39.61 -1.70
C GLY A 346 11.02 -40.84 -0.93
N LYS A 347 10.43 -40.64 0.26
CA LYS A 347 9.76 -41.69 1.04
C LYS A 347 8.36 -41.96 0.49
#